data_AF-A0A918IX88-F1
#
_entry.id   AF-A0A918IX88-F1
#
_cell.length_a   1.000
_cell.length_b   1.000
_cell.length_c   1.000
_cell.angle_alpha   90.00
_cell.angle_beta   90.00
_cell.angle_gamma   90.00
#
_symmetry.space_group_name_H-M   'P 1'
#
loop_
_entity.id
_entity.type
_entity.pdbx_description
1 polymer ?
#
loop_
_entity_poly.entity_id
_entity_poly.type
_entity_poly.pdbx_seq_one_letter_code
_entity_poly.pdbx_strand_id
1 'polypeptide(L)'
;MKALIIPLMALLLTSCTTKQDFSHTETAKIVVESFYHGDKITLEKHTTPESYTNFISLQGMFVEDENSASDFKVIDEFVEGSVAWVKYSTAYDEKPGIFKLVKEDEQWKVTERRPREKVPF
;
A
#
# COMPACT_ATOMS: atom_id res chain seq x y z
N MET A 1 56.56 -29.72 -1.33
CA MET A 1 56.42 -28.31 -1.78
C MET A 1 55.72 -28.34 -3.12
N LYS A 2 54.53 -27.79 -3.38
CA LYS A 2 53.55 -27.00 -2.61
C LYS A 2 52.18 -27.40 -3.18
N ALA A 3 51.20 -27.69 -2.31
CA ALA A 3 49.81 -27.87 -2.70
C ALA A 3 49.19 -26.49 -2.99
N LEU A 4 48.53 -26.33 -4.14
CA LEU A 4 47.68 -25.17 -4.43
C LEU A 4 46.25 -25.67 -4.52
N ILE A 5 45.57 -25.66 -3.38
CA ILE A 5 44.12 -25.83 -3.26
C ILE A 5 43.53 -24.46 -3.59
N ILE A 6 42.86 -24.35 -4.73
CA ILE A 6 42.00 -23.21 -5.04
C ILE A 6 40.63 -23.55 -4.44
N PRO A 7 40.13 -22.84 -3.41
CA PRO A 7 38.73 -22.97 -3.08
C PRO A 7 37.93 -22.09 -4.04
N LEU A 8 37.14 -22.78 -4.86
CA LEU A 8 35.97 -22.25 -5.58
C LEU A 8 34.97 -21.72 -4.54
N MET A 9 35.20 -20.51 -4.04
CA MET A 9 34.22 -19.82 -3.21
C MET A 9 33.30 -19.04 -4.16
N ALA A 10 32.27 -19.73 -4.65
CA ALA A 10 31.14 -19.10 -5.29
C ALA A 10 30.51 -18.12 -4.30
N LEU A 11 30.74 -16.83 -4.52
CA LEU A 11 30.07 -15.76 -3.81
C LEU A 11 28.62 -15.73 -4.32
N LEU A 12 27.77 -16.60 -3.76
CA LEU A 12 26.32 -16.48 -3.88
C LEU A 12 25.92 -15.24 -3.09
N LEU A 13 26.00 -14.07 -3.73
CA LEU A 13 25.23 -12.91 -3.32
C LEU A 13 23.76 -13.23 -3.62
N THR A 14 23.13 -14.01 -2.74
CA THR A 14 21.68 -13.99 -2.64
C THR A 14 21.34 -12.61 -2.09
N SER A 15 21.12 -11.66 -2.99
CA SER A 15 20.36 -10.46 -2.65
C SER A 15 18.99 -10.95 -2.20
N CYS A 16 18.84 -11.12 -0.88
CA CYS A 16 17.55 -11.00 -0.25
C CYS A 16 17.07 -9.58 -0.61
N THR A 17 16.32 -9.44 -1.70
CA THR A 17 15.38 -8.34 -1.82
C THR A 17 14.39 -8.56 -0.71
N THR A 18 14.69 -8.01 0.47
CA THR A 18 13.74 -7.92 1.56
C THR A 18 12.55 -7.18 0.99
N LYS A 19 11.45 -7.90 0.74
CA LYS A 19 10.18 -7.26 0.39
C LYS A 19 9.86 -6.35 1.57
N GLN A 20 9.75 -5.05 1.30
CA GLN A 20 9.35 -4.11 2.33
C GLN A 20 7.87 -4.33 2.59
N ASP A 21 7.58 -5.01 3.70
CA ASP A 21 6.23 -5.32 4.12
C ASP A 21 5.70 -4.15 4.95
N PHE A 22 4.83 -3.35 4.34
CA PHE A 22 4.09 -2.30 5.04
C PHE A 22 2.93 -2.92 5.83
N SER A 23 2.61 -2.34 6.99
CA SER A 23 1.35 -2.63 7.69
C SER A 23 0.14 -2.16 6.88
N HIS A 24 -1.06 -2.64 7.22
CA HIS A 24 -2.30 -2.23 6.55
C HIS A 24 -2.53 -0.71 6.64
N THR A 25 -2.19 -0.10 7.78
CA THR A 25 -2.31 1.35 7.99
C THR A 25 -1.26 2.15 7.22
N GLU A 26 -0.02 1.68 7.15
CA GLU A 26 1.00 2.30 6.30
C GLU A 26 0.61 2.19 4.82
N THR A 27 0.15 1.03 4.36
CA THR A 27 -0.38 0.87 3.00
C THR A 27 -1.54 1.83 2.74
N ALA A 28 -2.49 1.98 3.67
CA ALA A 28 -3.60 2.91 3.51
C ALA A 28 -3.11 4.36 3.34
N LYS A 29 -2.14 4.79 4.15
CA LYS A 29 -1.51 6.11 4.02
C LYS A 29 -0.84 6.27 2.66
N ILE A 30 -0.02 5.30 2.24
CA ILE A 30 0.67 5.30 0.95
C ILE A 30 -0.33 5.46 -0.20
N VAL A 31 -1.45 4.72 -0.16
CA VAL A 31 -2.48 4.79 -1.21
C VAL A 31 -3.16 6.16 -1.24
N VAL A 32 -3.49 6.75 -0.08
CA VAL A 32 -4.03 8.12 -0.02
C VAL A 32 -3.06 9.11 -0.64
N GLU A 33 -1.81 9.12 -0.18
CA GLU A 33 -0.80 10.07 -0.65
C GLU A 33 -0.54 9.88 -2.15
N SER A 34 -0.39 8.64 -2.61
CA SER A 34 -0.21 8.34 -4.04
C SER A 34 -1.39 8.80 -4.90
N PHE A 35 -2.63 8.66 -4.40
CA PHE A 35 -3.81 9.13 -5.10
C PHE A 35 -3.78 10.66 -5.25
N TYR A 36 -3.69 11.39 -4.14
CA TYR A 36 -3.74 12.86 -4.15
C TYR A 36 -2.49 13.51 -4.77
N HIS A 37 -1.34 12.87 -4.75
CA HIS A 37 -0.11 13.40 -5.38
C HIS A 37 0.14 12.90 -6.81
N GLY A 38 -0.79 12.14 -7.39
CA GLY A 38 -0.66 11.70 -8.78
C GLY A 38 0.35 10.58 -9.04
N ASP A 39 0.87 9.92 -7.99
CA ASP A 39 1.85 8.82 -8.13
C ASP A 39 1.18 7.51 -8.53
N LYS A 40 1.03 7.32 -9.84
CA LYS A 40 0.38 6.13 -10.42
C LYS A 40 1.15 4.84 -10.14
N ILE A 41 2.48 4.88 -10.09
CA ILE A 41 3.31 3.68 -9.94
C ILE A 41 3.16 3.14 -8.52
N THR A 42 3.27 4.02 -7.52
CA THR A 42 3.09 3.63 -6.12
C THR A 42 1.64 3.25 -5.84
N LEU A 43 0.69 3.94 -6.46
CA LEU A 43 -0.74 3.60 -6.36
C LEU A 43 -1.03 2.20 -6.91
N GLU A 44 -0.53 1.84 -8.11
CA GLU A 44 -0.68 0.51 -8.70
C GLU A 44 -0.08 -0.58 -7.81
N LYS A 45 1.11 -0.34 -7.24
CA LYS A 45 1.79 -1.31 -6.37
C LYS A 45 1.00 -1.67 -5.11
N HIS A 46 0.28 -0.71 -4.53
CA HIS A 46 -0.38 -0.84 -3.23
C HIS A 46 -1.91 -1.02 -3.33
N THR A 47 -2.43 -1.26 -4.53
CA THR A 47 -3.85 -1.50 -4.77
C THR A 47 -4.05 -2.80 -5.55
N THR A 48 -5.24 -3.39 -5.47
CA THR A 48 -5.63 -4.46 -6.40
C THR A 48 -5.88 -3.86 -7.79
N PRO A 49 -5.77 -4.64 -8.88
CA PRO A 49 -5.96 -4.12 -10.25
C PRO A 49 -7.31 -3.42 -10.46
N GLU A 50 -8.36 -3.93 -9.81
CA GLU A 50 -9.70 -3.35 -9.84
C GLU A 50 -9.76 -2.00 -9.10
N SER A 51 -9.21 -1.92 -7.88
CA SER A 51 -9.09 -0.66 -7.16
C SER A 51 -8.22 0.36 -7.87
N TYR A 52 -7.10 -0.05 -8.44
CA TYR A 52 -6.23 0.82 -9.24
C TYR A 52 -7.00 1.47 -10.38
N THR A 53 -7.75 0.66 -11.14
CA THR A 53 -8.58 1.12 -12.26
C THR A 53 -9.62 2.15 -11.80
N ASN A 54 -10.26 1.91 -10.65
CA ASN A 54 -11.22 2.86 -10.08
C ASN A 54 -10.53 4.16 -9.66
N PHE A 55 -9.39 4.10 -8.97
CA PHE A 55 -8.67 5.28 -8.51
C PHE A 55 -8.17 6.13 -9.68
N ILE A 56 -7.48 5.55 -10.67
CA ILE A 56 -6.92 6.33 -11.79
C ILE A 56 -7.99 6.97 -12.66
N SER A 57 -9.22 6.43 -12.68
CA SER A 57 -10.35 7.05 -13.39
C SER A 57 -10.80 8.38 -12.75
N LEU A 58 -10.55 8.56 -11.46
CA LEU A 58 -10.94 9.74 -10.69
C LEU A 58 -9.76 10.66 -10.36
N GLN A 59 -8.54 10.12 -10.28
CA GLN A 59 -7.35 10.79 -9.76
C GLN A 59 -7.15 12.20 -10.31
N GLY A 60 -7.29 12.38 -11.63
CA GLY A 60 -7.07 13.68 -12.28
C GLY A 60 -7.99 14.81 -11.79
N MET A 61 -9.09 14.50 -11.10
CA MET A 61 -10.00 15.49 -10.53
C MET A 61 -9.64 15.90 -9.10
N PHE A 62 -8.71 15.19 -8.46
CA PHE A 62 -8.37 15.33 -7.03
C PHE A 62 -6.87 15.47 -6.78
N VAL A 63 -6.05 15.69 -7.82
CA VAL A 63 -4.62 15.90 -7.62
C VAL A 63 -4.38 17.22 -6.89
N GLU A 64 -3.61 17.14 -5.82
CA GLU A 64 -3.12 18.24 -5.00
C GLU A 64 -1.64 18.53 -5.31
N ASP A 65 -1.09 19.61 -4.75
CA ASP A 65 0.34 19.90 -4.85
C ASP A 65 1.19 18.76 -4.26
N GLU A 66 2.29 18.39 -4.90
CA GLU A 66 3.16 17.29 -4.45
C GLU A 66 3.77 17.52 -3.05
N ASN A 67 3.84 18.77 -2.60
CA ASN A 67 4.34 19.15 -1.27
C ASN A 67 3.21 19.36 -0.25
N SER A 68 1.95 19.19 -0.66
CA SER A 68 0.82 19.28 0.26
C SER A 68 0.90 18.15 1.29
N ALA A 69 0.70 18.51 2.56
CA ALA A 69 0.71 17.55 3.65
C ALA A 69 -0.64 16.82 3.71
N SER A 70 -0.61 15.49 3.78
CA SER A 70 -1.83 14.67 3.85
C SER A 70 -2.57 14.79 5.17
N ASP A 71 -1.86 15.14 6.25
CA ASP A 71 -2.32 15.02 7.64
C ASP A 71 -3.09 13.73 7.91
N PHE A 72 -2.65 12.63 7.28
CA PHE A 72 -3.30 11.33 7.39
C PHE A 72 -3.35 10.88 8.85
N LYS A 73 -4.56 10.60 9.34
CA LYS A 73 -4.81 10.11 10.70
C LYS A 73 -5.73 8.91 10.65
N VAL A 74 -5.37 7.84 11.36
CA VAL A 74 -6.26 6.72 11.60
C VAL A 74 -7.29 7.13 12.66
N ILE A 75 -8.56 6.93 12.33
CA ILE A 75 -9.69 7.12 13.26
C ILE A 75 -10.03 5.80 13.93
N ASP A 76 -10.09 4.72 13.15
CA ASP A 76 -10.37 3.37 13.62
C ASP A 76 -9.78 2.34 12.65
N GLU A 77 -9.43 1.17 13.16
CA GLU A 77 -8.91 0.07 12.35
C GLU A 77 -9.39 -1.29 12.86
N PHE A 78 -9.62 -2.22 11.94
CA PHE A 78 -10.00 -3.58 12.24
C PHE A 78 -9.23 -4.55 11.37
N VAL A 79 -8.69 -5.62 11.96
CA VAL A 79 -7.92 -6.65 11.24
C VAL A 79 -8.47 -8.02 11.59
N GLU A 80 -8.80 -8.81 10.56
CA GLU A 80 -9.24 -10.19 10.68
C GLU A 80 -8.49 -11.05 9.65
N GLY A 81 -7.46 -11.76 10.12
CA GLY A 81 -6.64 -12.62 9.26
C GLY A 81 -5.94 -11.83 8.14
N SER A 82 -6.34 -12.10 6.89
CA SER A 82 -5.80 -11.44 5.69
C SER A 82 -6.65 -10.27 5.19
N VAL A 83 -7.61 -9.79 5.99
CA VAL A 83 -8.45 -8.63 5.68
C VAL A 83 -8.25 -7.57 6.74
N ALA A 84 -8.15 -6.31 6.32
CA ALA A 84 -8.10 -5.17 7.21
C ALA A 84 -9.05 -4.06 6.73
N TRP A 85 -9.48 -3.22 7.66
CA TRP A 85 -10.27 -2.03 7.42
C TRP A 85 -9.60 -0.87 8.12
N VAL A 86 -9.44 0.25 7.42
CA VAL A 86 -8.86 1.49 7.96
C VAL A 86 -9.83 2.63 7.71
N LYS A 87 -10.35 3.21 8.78
CA LYS A 87 -11.08 4.47 8.76
C LYS A 87 -10.08 5.59 9.02
N TYR A 88 -10.02 6.59 8.15
CA TYR A 88 -9.01 7.64 8.24
C TYR A 88 -9.60 9.01 7.90
N SER A 89 -8.88 10.06 8.28
CA SER A 89 -9.09 11.43 7.79
C SER A 89 -7.82 11.95 7.13
N THR A 90 -7.96 12.95 6.27
CA THR A 90 -6.87 13.66 5.61
C THR A 90 -7.15 15.16 5.65
N ALA A 91 -6.17 15.97 5.24
CA ALA A 91 -6.39 17.39 4.95
C ALA A 91 -7.15 17.62 3.63
N TYR A 92 -7.26 16.61 2.78
CA TYR A 92 -7.80 16.72 1.41
C TYR A 92 -9.32 16.53 1.33
N ASP A 93 -9.92 15.82 2.29
CA ASP A 93 -11.37 15.60 2.36
C ASP A 93 -11.86 15.81 3.79
N GLU A 94 -12.91 16.60 3.95
CA GLU A 94 -13.56 16.84 5.24
C GLU A 94 -14.22 15.56 5.80
N LYS A 95 -14.56 14.62 4.93
CA LYS A 95 -15.21 13.36 5.31
C LYS A 95 -14.18 12.25 5.52
N PRO A 96 -14.32 11.47 6.60
CA PRO A 96 -13.50 10.28 6.77
C PRO A 96 -13.60 9.29 5.60
N GLY A 97 -12.45 8.85 5.11
CA GLY A 97 -12.32 7.76 4.17
C GLY A 97 -12.35 6.40 4.86
N ILE A 98 -12.71 5.36 4.10
CA ILE A 98 -12.68 3.98 4.56
C ILE A 98 -12.02 3.13 3.48
N PHE A 99 -10.89 2.53 3.81
CA PHE A 99 -10.29 1.50 2.99
C PHE A 99 -10.55 0.11 3.55
N LYS A 100 -10.78 -0.81 2.63
CA LYS A 100 -10.65 -2.25 2.85
C LYS A 100 -9.32 -2.67 2.23
N LEU A 101 -8.57 -3.50 2.94
CA LEU A 101 -7.31 -4.07 2.47
C LEU A 101 -7.36 -5.58 2.53
N VAL A 102 -6.65 -6.21 1.60
CA VAL A 102 -6.39 -7.65 1.59
C VAL A 102 -4.90 -7.89 1.56
N LYS A 103 -4.46 -8.99 2.19
CA LYS A 103 -3.07 -9.42 2.18
C LYS A 103 -2.84 -10.40 1.03
N GLU A 104 -2.14 -9.97 -0.01
CA GLU A 104 -1.74 -10.76 -1.18
C GLU A 104 -0.21 -10.89 -1.21
N ASP A 105 0.32 -12.11 -1.32
CA ASP A 105 1.78 -12.36 -1.36
C ASP A 105 2.55 -11.68 -0.21
N GLU A 106 1.96 -11.74 0.98
CA GLU A 106 2.44 -11.12 2.23
C GLU A 106 2.36 -9.58 2.28
N GLN A 107 1.85 -8.93 1.22
CA GLN A 107 1.71 -7.49 1.13
C GLN A 107 0.25 -7.06 1.25
N TRP A 108 -0.01 -6.02 2.05
CA TRP A 108 -1.32 -5.40 2.10
C TRP A 108 -1.56 -4.56 0.85
N LYS A 109 -2.76 -4.69 0.29
CA LYS A 109 -3.24 -3.87 -0.83
C LYS A 109 -4.64 -3.37 -0.56
N VAL A 110 -4.90 -2.11 -0.89
CA VAL A 110 -6.26 -1.56 -0.89
C VAL A 110 -7.06 -2.23 -2.00
N THR A 111 -8.25 -2.71 -1.64
CA THR A 111 -9.16 -3.38 -2.57
C THR A 111 -10.55 -2.77 -2.50
N GLU A 112 -11.36 -3.07 -3.50
CA GLU A 112 -12.71 -2.57 -3.58
C GLU A 112 -13.60 -3.21 -2.52
N ARG A 113 -14.62 -2.44 -2.15
CA ARG A 113 -15.68 -2.92 -1.28
C ARG A 113 -16.81 -3.44 -2.14
N ARG A 114 -17.35 -4.59 -1.77
CA ARG A 114 -18.52 -5.10 -2.47
C ARG A 114 -19.73 -4.20 -2.18
N PRO A 115 -20.68 -4.09 -3.13
CA PRO A 115 -21.94 -3.41 -2.86
C PRO A 115 -22.61 -3.99 -1.61
N ARG A 116 -22.97 -3.12 -0.66
CA ARG A 116 -23.61 -3.46 0.62
C ARG A 116 -22.74 -4.32 1.55
N GLU A 117 -21.43 -4.36 1.34
CA GLU A 117 -20.51 -4.96 2.30
C GLU A 117 -20.58 -4.24 3.64
N LYS A 118 -20.72 -5.01 4.73
CA LYS A 118 -20.74 -4.47 6.09
C LYS A 118 -19.33 -4.00 6.45
N VAL A 119 -19.26 -2.83 7.07
CA VAL A 119 -18.04 -2.21 7.58
C VAL A 119 -17.99 -2.47 9.09
N PRO A 120 -16.82 -2.72 9.70
CA PRO A 120 -16.72 -3.13 11.11
C PRO A 120 -16.91 -2.01 12.14
N PHE A 121 -17.36 -0.82 11.75
CA PHE A 121 -17.57 0.36 12.59
C PHE A 121 -18.79 1.17 12.13
#